data_AF-A0A9X5XKJ2-F1
#
_entry.id   AF-A0A9X5XKJ2-F1
#
_cell.length_a   1.000
_cell.length_b   1.000
_cell.length_c   1.000
_cell.angle_alpha   90.00
_cell.angle_beta   90.00
_cell.angle_gamma   90.00
#
_symmetry.space_group_name_H-M   'P 1'
#
loop_
_entity.id
_entity.type
_entity.pdbx_description
1 polymer ?
#
loop_
_entity_poly.entity_id
_entity_poly.type
_entity_poly.pdbx_seq_one_letter_code
_entity_poly.pdbx_strand_id
1 'polypeptide(L)' 'MTARLPHPSLRAGEHVDRPPQLTAAAGPGSAPVAASVPAQADHHDVLLRRLRELGELHRDGVLTDEEFAATKAAVLRGF' A
#
# COMPACT_ATOMS: atom_id res chain seq x y z
N MET A 1 -16.07 6.84 47.38
CA MET A 1 -16.23 5.69 46.45
C MET A 1 -16.78 6.22 45.14
N THR A 2 -15.98 6.26 44.07
CA THR A 2 -16.47 6.56 42.72
C THR A 2 -16.64 5.25 41.97
N ALA A 3 -17.86 4.98 41.52
CA ALA A 3 -18.25 3.76 40.82
C ALA A 3 -17.67 3.76 39.39
N ARG A 4 -17.19 2.59 38.93
CA ARG A 4 -16.93 2.33 37.51
C ARG A 4 -18.23 1.84 36.87
N LEU A 5 -18.66 2.51 35.81
CA LEU A 5 -19.69 2.02 34.89
C LEU A 5 -19.20 2.09 33.44
N PRO A 6 -19.76 1.24 32.56
CA PRO A 6 -19.04 0.56 31.49
C PRO A 6 -18.77 1.44 30.27
N HIS A 7 -17.66 1.17 29.61
CA HIS A 7 -17.35 1.72 28.28
C HIS A 7 -18.24 1.05 27.22
N PRO A 8 -19.05 1.81 26.45
CA PRO A 8 -19.75 1.29 25.30
C PRO A 8 -18.78 1.12 24.13
N SER A 9 -18.13 -0.05 24.04
CA SER A 9 -17.57 -0.51 22.77
C SER A 9 -18.64 -1.29 22.02
N LEU A 10 -19.22 -0.71 20.96
CA LEU A 10 -19.48 -1.36 19.65
C LEU A 10 -20.40 -0.52 18.73
N ARG A 11 -19.83 -0.17 17.56
CA ARG A 11 -20.43 0.07 16.23
C ARG A 11 -21.52 1.15 16.05
N ALA A 12 -21.09 2.27 15.49
CA ALA A 12 -21.71 2.87 14.30
C ALA A 12 -20.59 3.05 13.27
N GLY A 13 -20.52 2.41 12.11
CA GLY A 13 -21.58 1.73 11.38
C GLY A 13 -22.40 2.68 10.52
N GLU A 14 -21.78 3.68 9.88
CA GLU A 14 -22.30 4.43 8.73
C GLU A 14 -21.24 5.43 8.21
N HIS A 15 -20.21 4.91 7.53
CA HIS A 15 -19.48 5.72 6.55
C HIS A 15 -20.01 5.29 5.18
N VAL A 16 -21.27 5.65 4.91
CA VAL A 16 -21.82 5.63 3.56
C VAL A 16 -21.56 7.01 2.98
N ASP A 17 -20.35 7.18 2.46
CA ASP A 17 -20.13 8.02 1.29
C ASP A 17 -19.17 7.25 0.39
N ARG A 18 -19.78 6.34 -0.37
CA ARG A 18 -19.13 5.61 -1.45
C ARG A 18 -19.23 6.52 -2.67
N PRO A 19 -18.16 7.14 -3.15
CA PRO A 19 -18.18 7.75 -4.48
C PRO A 19 -18.49 6.64 -5.51
N PRO A 20 -19.29 6.94 -6.55
CA PRO A 20 -19.78 5.95 -7.48
C PRO A 20 -18.62 5.23 -8.14
N GLN A 21 -18.79 3.91 -8.22
CA GLN A 21 -17.89 3.01 -8.91
C GLN A 21 -17.90 3.39 -10.40
N LEU A 22 -16.86 4.08 -10.84
CA LEU A 22 -16.46 4.08 -12.24
C LEU A 22 -15.90 2.70 -12.54
N THR A 23 -16.78 1.85 -13.06
CA THR A 23 -16.47 0.64 -13.78
C THR A 23 -15.59 1.00 -14.98
N ALA A 24 -14.29 1.15 -14.77
CA ALA A 24 -13.32 1.08 -15.85
C ALA A 24 -13.14 -0.41 -16.16
N ALA A 25 -13.96 -0.86 -17.11
CA ALA A 25 -13.86 -2.16 -17.74
C ALA A 25 -12.40 -2.51 -18.05
N ALA A 26 -12.02 -3.74 -17.74
CA ALA A 26 -10.89 -4.38 -18.38
C ALA A 26 -11.10 -4.37 -19.90
N GLY A 27 -10.47 -3.41 -20.58
CA GLY A 27 -10.20 -3.50 -22.01
C GLY A 27 -8.84 -4.16 -22.20
N PRO A 28 -8.68 -5.18 -23.06
CA PRO A 28 -7.37 -5.63 -23.49
C PRO A 28 -6.87 -4.61 -24.50
N GLY A 29 -6.25 -3.54 -24.02
CA GLY A 29 -6.02 -2.39 -24.88
C GLY A 29 -5.29 -1.24 -24.21
N SER A 30 -4.21 -1.52 -23.49
CA SER A 30 -3.14 -0.53 -23.36
C SER A 30 -1.87 -1.22 -23.81
N ALA A 31 -1.67 -1.20 -25.13
CA ALA A 31 -0.32 -1.26 -25.66
C ALA A 31 0.48 -0.19 -24.92
N PRO A 32 1.57 -0.53 -24.22
CA PRO A 32 2.45 0.50 -23.75
C PRO A 32 2.99 1.16 -25.02
N VAL A 33 2.57 2.39 -25.26
CA VAL A 33 3.34 3.30 -26.11
C VAL A 33 4.72 3.27 -25.49
N ALA A 34 5.64 2.61 -26.18
CA ALA A 34 7.05 2.58 -25.85
C ALA A 34 7.60 3.99 -26.05
N ALA A 35 7.22 4.90 -25.17
CA ALA A 35 7.98 6.09 -24.90
C ALA A 35 9.27 5.56 -24.30
N SER A 36 10.35 5.63 -25.08
CA SER A 36 11.70 5.32 -24.64
C SER A 36 12.11 6.34 -23.59
N VAL A 37 11.59 6.17 -22.38
CA VAL A 37 12.08 6.86 -21.18
C VAL A 37 13.41 6.18 -20.85
N PRO A 38 14.47 6.94 -20.53
CA PRO A 38 15.78 6.37 -20.23
C PRO A 38 15.64 5.29 -19.15
N ALA A 39 16.39 4.19 -19.29
CA ALA A 39 16.39 3.01 -18.40
C ALA A 39 16.54 3.31 -16.89
N GLN A 40 16.92 4.54 -16.53
CA GLN A 40 16.92 5.03 -15.14
C GLN A 40 15.52 5.22 -14.55
N ALA A 41 14.53 5.63 -15.36
CA ALA A 41 13.14 5.75 -14.89
C ALA A 41 12.58 4.37 -14.50
N ASP A 42 12.87 3.35 -15.31
CA ASP A 42 12.49 1.97 -15.02
C ASP A 42 13.09 1.47 -13.71
N HIS A 43 14.35 1.85 -13.42
CA HIS A 43 15.01 1.50 -12.16
C HIS A 43 14.32 2.13 -10.94
N HIS A 44 13.95 3.41 -11.02
CA HIS A 44 13.20 4.09 -9.97
C HIS A 44 11.78 3.52 -9.79
N ASP A 45 11.09 3.19 -10.88
CA ASP A 45 9.76 2.59 -10.82
C ASP A 45 9.79 1.20 -10.19
N VAL A 46 10.81 0.40 -10.48
CA VAL A 46 11.02 -0.90 -9.82
C VAL A 46 11.29 -0.72 -8.33
N LEU A 47 12.08 0.29 -7.92
CA LEU A 47 12.29 0.60 -6.50
C LEU A 47 10.97 0.96 -5.81
N LEU A 48 10.20 1.88 -6.39
CA LEU A 48 8.93 2.33 -5.82
C LEU A 48 7.92 1.18 -5.71
N ARG A 49 7.89 0.28 -6.71
CA ARG A 49 7.07 -0.93 -6.65
C ARG A 49 7.48 -1.83 -5.48
N ARG A 50 8.76 -2.13 -5.33
CA ARG A 50 9.29 -2.98 -4.25
C ARG A 50 9.02 -2.38 -2.86
N LEU A 51 9.17 -1.07 -2.70
CA LEU A 51 8.88 -0.40 -1.42
C LEU A 51 7.39 -0.47 -1.06
N ARG A 52 6.50 -0.40 -2.06
CA ARG A 52 5.06 -0.57 -1.86
C ARG A 52 4.73 -1.99 -1.40
N GLU A 53 5.27 -3.00 -2.09
CA GLU A 53 5.10 -4.42 -1.73
C GLU A 53 5.58 -4.70 -0.29
N LEU A 54 6.74 -4.18 0.13
CA LEU A 54 7.22 -4.31 1.52
C LEU A 54 6.27 -3.66 2.53
N GLY A 55 5.70 -2.50 2.18
CA GLY A 55 4.74 -1.81 3.04
C GLY A 55 3.44 -2.58 3.21
N GLU A 56 2.96 -3.28 2.17
CA GLU A 56 1.80 -4.16 2.29
C GLU A 56 2.08 -5.31 3.27
N LEU A 57 3.20 -6.03 3.09
CA LEU A 57 3.56 -7.15 3.96
C LEU A 57 3.71 -6.75 5.43
N HIS A 58 4.23 -5.57 5.71
CA HIS A 58 4.34 -5.03 7.07
C HIS A 58 2.97 -4.69 7.66
N ARG A 59 2.08 -4.04 6.90
CA ARG A 59 0.71 -3.73 7.35
C ARG A 59 -0.13 -4.97 7.58
N ASP A 60 0.08 -6.02 6.79
CA ASP A 60 -0.55 -7.32 6.95
C ASP A 60 0.02 -8.11 8.14
N GLY A 61 1.06 -7.60 8.80
CA GLY A 61 1.69 -8.22 9.96
C GLY A 61 2.56 -9.43 9.62
N VAL A 62 2.88 -9.63 8.33
CA VAL A 62 3.78 -10.69 7.86
C VAL A 62 5.23 -10.39 8.24
N LEU A 63 5.61 -9.11 8.18
CA LEU A 63 6.90 -8.63 8.64
C LEU A 63 6.74 -7.83 9.93
N THR A 64 7.67 -8.02 10.86
CA THR A 64 7.82 -7.15 12.02
C THR A 64 8.41 -5.79 11.61
N ASP A 65 8.33 -4.80 12.50
CA ASP A 65 8.93 -3.46 12.28
C ASP A 65 10.44 -3.56 12.01
N GLU A 66 11.14 -4.44 12.74
CA GLU A 66 12.58 -4.64 12.64
C GLU A 66 12.97 -5.27 11.29
N GLU A 67 12.23 -6.30 10.86
CA GLU A 67 12.41 -6.94 9.56
C GLU A 67 12.11 -5.96 8.42
N PHE A 68 11.02 -5.21 8.51
CA PHE A 68 10.67 -4.18 7.53
C PHE A 68 11.79 -3.14 7.37
N ALA A 69 12.32 -2.64 8.48
CA ALA A 69 13.41 -1.66 8.45
C ALA A 69 14.69 -2.23 7.80
N ALA A 70 15.06 -3.47 8.15
CA ALA A 70 16.23 -4.14 7.59
C ALA A 70 16.10 -4.37 6.08
N THR A 71 14.96 -4.89 5.62
CA THR A 71 14.71 -5.16 4.21
C THR A 71 14.58 -3.87 3.39
N LYS A 72 13.89 -2.84 3.91
CA LYS A 72 13.82 -1.53 3.27
C LYS A 72 15.21 -0.94 3.06
N ALA A 73 16.08 -1.01 4.07
CA ALA A 73 17.46 -0.53 3.95
C ALA A 73 18.27 -1.33 2.93
N ALA A 74 18.09 -2.65 2.85
CA ALA A 74 18.74 -3.49 1.84
C ALA A 74 18.28 -3.14 0.42
N VAL A 75 16.97 -2.93 0.22
CA VAL A 75 16.42 -2.49 -1.05
C VAL A 75 16.99 -1.12 -1.43
N LEU A 76 16.98 -0.13 -0.54
CA LEU A 76 17.51 1.20 -0.86
C LEU A 76 19.01 1.22 -1.17
N ARG A 77 19.80 0.31 -0.60
CA ARG A 77 21.24 0.17 -0.93
C ARG A 77 21.50 -0.54 -2.26
N GLY A 78 20.55 -1.32 -2.75
CA GLY A 78 20.69 -2.13 -3.97
C GLY A 78 20.26 -1.41 -5.25
N PHE A 79 19.86 -0.14 -5.15
CA PHE A 79 19.47 0.71 -6.26
C PHE A 79 20.45 1.87 -6.40
#